data_AF-A0A430LKF9-F1
#
_entry.id   AF-A0A430LKF9-F1
#
_cell.length_a   1.000
_cell.length_b   1.000
_cell.length_c   1.000
_cell.angle_alpha   90.00
_cell.angle_beta   90.00
_cell.angle_gamma   90.00
#
_symmetry.space_group_name_H-M   'P 1'
#
loop_
_entity.id
_entity.type
_entity.pdbx_description
1 polymer ?
#
loop_
_entity_poly.entity_id
_entity_poly.type
_entity_poly.pdbx_seq_one_letter_code
_entity_poly.pdbx_strand_id
1 'polypeptide(L)'
;MIHDAAAAAAIIDQIPESTDPSADSHCVTDADVVKALQEGIREAAREEVLINHGEASLYYDALTMSPLNAMSTAALARFRAYKPPAFPLWDRLPARRRAAVLILLYADRRGDLRVVITMRAASLRSFSGHAAFPGGKADDTEETPCQIARREAWEEIGLPMDDNKLPKPFRIEHLCCLPPSLARTHLVVRPCVAFLHADQRTPDEPLPTVEETMRPRLDAREVAAVFSAPFYNFLKNQDLPPAPGESLPEGHWYDGFWHSWKDYPWRVHNFYVPVNNQTVSKPRRGSTQENLAEKLEEEEEAVGRFKVWGMTARMLVDAARIAYAEDPEMEHNDNYGDEAIIAHADELGDLSEKKEERKEENGEAAKM
;
A
#
# COMPACT_ATOMS: atom_id res chain seq x y z
N MET A 1 55.11 13.95 -27.54
CA MET A 1 54.41 13.98 -26.24
C MET A 1 53.10 13.22 -26.48
N ILE A 2 53.10 11.88 -26.39
CA ILE A 2 52.86 11.07 -25.17
C ILE A 2 51.50 11.45 -24.57
N HIS A 3 50.44 10.63 -24.48
CA HIS A 3 50.10 9.23 -24.77
C HIS A 3 48.68 9.26 -25.39
N ASP A 4 48.36 8.70 -26.56
CA ASP A 4 48.39 7.33 -27.09
C ASP A 4 47.25 6.42 -26.59
N ALA A 5 46.40 6.06 -27.54
CA ALA A 5 45.20 5.25 -27.44
C ALA A 5 45.33 4.13 -28.48
N ALA A 6 45.58 2.91 -28.04
CA ALA A 6 45.42 1.68 -28.82
C ALA A 6 45.80 0.47 -27.97
N ALA A 7 44.90 -0.52 -27.88
CA ALA A 7 45.25 -1.95 -27.91
C ALA A 7 43.98 -2.80 -27.88
N ALA A 8 43.34 -2.93 -29.04
CA ALA A 8 42.66 -4.15 -29.43
C ALA A 8 43.67 -5.01 -30.22
N ALA A 9 43.55 -6.34 -30.08
CA ALA A 9 44.26 -7.39 -30.81
C ALA A 9 45.72 -7.69 -30.39
N ALA A 10 45.89 -8.77 -29.61
CA ALA A 10 46.76 -9.92 -29.90
C ALA A 10 47.02 -10.69 -28.59
N ILE A 11 46.69 -11.98 -28.58
CA ILE A 11 47.53 -13.10 -28.10
C ILE A 11 46.74 -14.38 -28.44
N ILE A 12 46.99 -14.86 -29.66
CA ILE A 12 46.91 -16.27 -30.02
C ILE A 12 48.37 -16.71 -29.97
N ASP A 13 48.77 -17.48 -28.95
CA ASP A 13 49.69 -18.61 -29.10
C ASP A 13 49.85 -19.32 -27.75
N GLN A 14 49.35 -20.57 -27.67
CA GLN A 14 49.87 -21.66 -26.83
C GLN A 14 48.93 -22.85 -26.98
N ILE A 15 49.14 -23.63 -28.04
CA ILE A 15 48.62 -24.98 -28.22
C ILE A 15 49.63 -25.95 -27.59
N PRO A 16 49.24 -26.87 -26.69
CA PRO A 16 49.97 -28.11 -26.51
C PRO A 16 49.46 -29.15 -27.52
N GLU A 17 50.39 -29.73 -28.29
CA GLU A 17 50.17 -30.95 -29.07
C GLU A 17 49.78 -32.10 -28.13
N SER A 18 48.60 -32.68 -28.32
CA SER A 18 48.31 -34.04 -27.88
C SER A 18 47.57 -34.79 -28.98
N THR A 19 48.26 -35.77 -29.53
CA THR A 19 47.78 -36.79 -30.47
C THR A 19 46.80 -37.74 -29.79
N ASP A 20 45.54 -37.75 -30.24
CA ASP A 20 44.66 -38.91 -30.12
C ASP A 20 43.61 -38.91 -31.25
N PRO A 21 43.54 -39.91 -32.14
CA PRO A 21 42.66 -39.91 -33.31
C PRO A 21 41.39 -40.72 -33.04
N SER A 22 40.45 -40.19 -32.27
CA SER A 22 39.04 -40.62 -32.32
C SER A 22 38.13 -39.71 -31.49
N ALA A 23 37.60 -38.65 -32.09
CA ALA A 23 36.40 -37.98 -31.59
C ALA A 23 35.71 -37.25 -32.74
N ASP A 24 34.45 -37.61 -32.99
CA ASP A 24 33.59 -37.01 -34.00
C ASP A 24 33.51 -35.48 -33.80
N SER A 25 33.98 -34.73 -34.79
CA SER A 25 33.76 -33.29 -34.90
C SER A 25 32.31 -33.05 -35.30
N HIS A 26 31.44 -32.92 -34.30
CA HIS A 26 30.11 -32.37 -34.49
C HIS A 26 30.25 -30.87 -34.82
N CYS A 27 30.19 -30.55 -36.11
CA CYS A 27 29.99 -29.18 -36.57
C CYS A 27 28.58 -28.74 -36.14
N VAL A 28 28.52 -27.74 -35.26
CA VAL A 28 27.26 -27.08 -34.89
C VAL A 28 26.73 -26.39 -36.14
N THR A 29 25.60 -26.87 -36.66
CA THR A 29 24.98 -26.32 -37.86
C THR A 29 24.08 -25.14 -37.49
N ASP A 30 23.78 -24.26 -38.45
CA ASP A 30 22.79 -23.17 -38.23
C ASP A 30 21.43 -23.71 -37.74
N ALA A 31 21.09 -24.96 -38.08
CA ALA A 31 19.90 -25.64 -37.59
C ALA A 31 19.97 -25.96 -36.09
N ASP A 32 21.15 -26.27 -35.55
CA ASP A 32 21.36 -26.54 -34.12
C ASP A 32 21.25 -25.25 -33.29
N VAL A 33 21.72 -24.11 -33.84
CA VAL A 33 21.56 -22.78 -33.23
C VAL A 33 20.10 -22.34 -33.21
N VAL A 34 19.37 -22.54 -34.32
CA VAL A 34 17.93 -22.24 -34.39
C VAL A 34 17.14 -23.13 -33.43
N LYS A 35 17.51 -24.40 -33.30
CA LYS A 35 16.87 -25.33 -32.37
C LYS A 35 17.13 -24.93 -30.92
N ALA A 36 18.35 -24.53 -30.56
CA ALA A 36 18.68 -24.03 -29.22
C ALA A 36 17.95 -22.72 -28.90
N LEU A 37 17.79 -21.82 -29.88
CA LEU A 37 16.99 -20.60 -29.72
C LEU A 37 15.49 -20.91 -29.54
N GLN A 38 14.95 -21.86 -30.31
CA GLN A 38 13.55 -22.28 -30.19
C GLN A 38 13.28 -23.05 -28.88
N GLU A 39 14.25 -23.83 -28.40
CA GLU A 39 14.21 -24.49 -27.10
C GLU A 39 14.32 -23.45 -25.98
N GLY A 40 15.22 -22.47 -26.06
CA GLY A 40 15.31 -21.36 -25.10
C GLY A 40 14.05 -20.48 -25.08
N ILE A 41 13.43 -20.21 -26.23
CA ILE A 41 12.13 -19.51 -26.30
C ILE A 41 11.00 -20.37 -25.72
N ARG A 42 11.02 -21.70 -25.94
CA ARG A 42 10.05 -22.63 -25.33
C ARG A 42 10.27 -22.81 -23.84
N GLU A 43 11.50 -22.72 -23.36
CA GLU A 43 11.87 -22.88 -21.96
C GLU A 43 11.52 -21.58 -21.20
N ALA A 44 11.81 -20.42 -21.78
CA ALA A 44 11.32 -19.12 -21.31
C ALA A 44 9.78 -19.04 -21.32
N ALA A 45 9.13 -19.55 -22.38
CA ALA A 45 7.66 -19.67 -22.42
C ALA A 45 7.12 -20.72 -21.44
N ARG A 46 7.89 -21.76 -21.08
CA ARG A 46 7.52 -22.74 -20.04
C ARG A 46 7.68 -22.16 -18.64
N GLU A 47 8.68 -21.31 -18.41
CA GLU A 47 8.84 -20.53 -17.18
C GLU A 47 7.73 -19.49 -17.03
N GLU A 48 7.34 -18.79 -18.10
CA GLU A 48 6.13 -17.93 -18.09
C GLU A 48 4.85 -18.73 -17.80
N VAL A 49 4.75 -19.98 -18.29
CA VAL A 49 3.56 -20.84 -18.13
C VAL A 49 3.45 -21.49 -16.74
N LEU A 50 4.51 -21.52 -15.92
CA LEU A 50 4.43 -22.01 -14.54
C LEU A 50 4.06 -20.93 -13.51
N ILE A 51 3.95 -19.66 -13.92
CA ILE A 51 3.35 -18.62 -13.08
C ILE A 51 1.84 -18.83 -13.13
N ASN A 52 1.28 -19.43 -12.08
CA ASN A 52 -0.15 -19.63 -11.93
C ASN A 52 -0.85 -18.24 -11.85
N HIS A 53 -1.28 -17.70 -12.99
CA HIS A 53 -1.91 -16.38 -13.12
C HIS A 53 -3.24 -16.25 -12.35
N GLY A 54 -3.75 -17.33 -11.76
CA GLY A 54 -4.96 -17.33 -10.92
C GLY A 54 -4.70 -17.07 -9.43
N GLU A 55 -3.46 -16.87 -8.99
CA GLU A 55 -3.13 -16.58 -7.58
C GLU A 55 -2.97 -15.07 -7.33
N ALA A 56 -3.68 -14.56 -6.32
CA ALA A 56 -3.68 -13.16 -5.91
C ALA A 56 -2.25 -12.60 -5.75
N SER A 57 -2.05 -11.33 -6.13
CA SER A 57 -0.80 -10.63 -5.86
C SER A 57 -0.73 -10.24 -4.38
N LEU A 58 0.25 -10.78 -3.67
CA LEU A 58 0.40 -10.67 -2.22
C LEU A 58 1.61 -9.77 -1.93
N TYR A 59 1.38 -8.68 -1.19
CA TYR A 59 2.44 -7.71 -0.88
C TYR A 59 3.63 -8.29 -0.10
N TYR A 60 3.45 -9.46 0.52
CA TYR A 60 4.47 -10.15 1.30
C TYR A 60 5.21 -11.27 0.55
N ASP A 61 4.84 -11.51 -0.72
CA ASP A 61 5.46 -12.52 -1.57
C ASP A 61 6.09 -11.85 -2.79
N ALA A 62 7.43 -11.82 -2.80
CA ALA A 62 8.23 -11.20 -3.85
C ALA A 62 8.01 -11.86 -5.21
N LEU A 63 7.64 -13.15 -5.26
CA LEU A 63 7.35 -13.86 -6.51
C LEU A 63 6.06 -13.36 -7.18
N THR A 64 5.22 -12.64 -6.44
CA THR A 64 3.98 -12.03 -6.95
C THR A 64 4.12 -10.55 -7.30
N MET A 65 5.34 -10.02 -7.23
CA MET A 65 5.70 -8.66 -7.64
C MET A 65 6.44 -8.69 -8.96
N SER A 66 6.14 -7.75 -9.85
CA SER A 66 6.86 -7.57 -11.11
C SER A 66 7.50 -6.19 -11.21
N PRO A 67 8.46 -6.00 -12.13
CA PRO A 67 8.98 -4.67 -12.42
C PRO A 67 7.85 -3.71 -12.75
N LEU A 68 7.96 -2.47 -12.27
CA LEU A 68 6.96 -1.44 -12.52
C LEU A 68 6.77 -1.22 -14.01
N ASN A 69 5.52 -1.12 -14.45
CA ASN A 69 5.23 -0.66 -15.79
C ASN A 69 5.49 0.86 -15.91
N ALA A 70 5.40 1.40 -17.14
CA ALA A 70 5.70 2.80 -17.40
C ALA A 70 4.78 3.77 -16.62
N MET A 71 3.50 3.42 -16.47
CA MET A 71 2.51 4.23 -15.77
C MET A 71 2.81 4.28 -14.26
N SER A 72 3.03 3.11 -13.65
CA SER A 72 3.43 2.98 -12.24
C SER A 72 4.77 3.64 -11.94
N THR A 73 5.74 3.53 -12.86
CA THR A 73 7.04 4.21 -12.75
C THR A 73 6.88 5.72 -12.71
N ALA A 74 6.09 6.29 -13.63
CA ALA A 74 5.79 7.72 -13.64
C ALA A 74 5.04 8.15 -12.37
N ALA A 75 4.17 7.28 -11.85
CA ALA A 75 3.41 7.56 -10.64
C ALA A 75 4.28 7.66 -9.39
N LEU A 76 5.21 6.71 -9.20
CA LEU A 76 6.18 6.79 -8.11
C LEU A 76 7.14 7.98 -8.26
N ALA A 77 7.57 8.29 -9.50
CA ALA A 77 8.40 9.46 -9.75
C ALA A 77 7.70 10.77 -9.33
N ARG A 78 6.39 10.89 -9.55
CA ARG A 78 5.60 12.03 -9.07
C ARG A 78 5.51 12.10 -7.56
N PHE A 79 5.31 10.98 -6.87
CA PHE A 79 5.36 10.98 -5.40
C PHE A 79 6.74 11.38 -4.86
N ARG A 80 7.83 10.89 -5.45
CA ARG A 80 9.20 11.29 -5.07
C ARG A 80 9.44 12.79 -5.27
N ALA A 81 8.84 13.37 -6.31
CA ALA A 81 8.95 14.81 -6.61
C ALA A 81 7.93 15.67 -5.84
N TYR A 82 6.93 15.07 -5.20
CA TYR A 82 5.83 15.78 -4.55
C TYR A 82 6.32 16.52 -3.30
N LYS A 83 6.02 17.81 -3.24
CA LYS A 83 6.29 18.66 -2.08
C LYS A 83 4.95 19.06 -1.47
N PRO A 84 4.57 18.50 -0.31
CA PRO A 84 3.32 18.89 0.33
C PRO A 84 3.37 20.38 0.72
N PRO A 85 2.21 21.06 0.72
CA PRO A 85 2.10 22.39 1.31
C PRO A 85 2.53 22.38 2.78
N ALA A 86 3.07 23.52 3.23
CA ALA A 86 3.46 23.69 4.63
C ALA A 86 2.21 23.66 5.52
N PHE A 87 2.26 22.86 6.58
CA PHE A 87 1.16 22.75 7.54
C PHE A 87 1.69 22.95 8.97
N PRO A 88 2.01 24.22 9.34
CA PRO A 88 2.66 24.56 10.61
C PRO A 88 1.77 24.34 11.83
N LEU A 89 0.47 24.09 11.63
CA LEU A 89 -0.42 23.72 12.73
C LEU A 89 -0.03 22.37 13.34
N TRP A 90 0.54 21.44 12.57
CA TRP A 90 0.96 20.12 13.07
C TRP A 90 1.78 20.23 14.36
N ASP A 91 2.80 21.07 14.37
CA ASP A 91 3.75 21.22 15.48
C ASP A 91 3.11 21.83 16.73
N ARG A 92 1.95 22.48 16.60
CA ARG A 92 1.18 23.08 17.70
C ARG A 92 0.10 22.16 18.27
N LEU A 93 -0.25 21.09 17.57
CA LEU A 93 -1.29 20.16 18.03
C LEU A 93 -0.76 19.33 19.21
N PRO A 94 -1.58 19.02 20.22
CA PRO A 94 -1.21 18.03 21.23
C PRO A 94 -1.13 16.62 20.61
N ALA A 95 -0.29 15.73 21.15
CA ALA A 95 -0.07 14.37 20.63
C ALA A 95 -1.38 13.60 20.39
N ARG A 96 -2.33 13.69 21.33
CA ARG A 96 -3.66 13.06 21.23
C ARG A 96 -4.54 13.53 20.06
N ARG A 97 -4.18 14.62 19.39
CA ARG A 97 -4.84 15.17 18.20
C ARG A 97 -4.08 14.86 16.91
N ARG A 98 -2.86 14.32 17.01
CA ARG A 98 -2.03 13.92 15.88
C ARG A 98 -2.25 12.43 15.60
N ALA A 99 -2.42 12.11 14.34
CA ALA A 99 -2.46 10.74 13.86
C ALA A 99 -1.78 10.66 12.49
N ALA A 100 -1.30 9.48 12.12
CA ALA A 100 -0.77 9.24 10.80
C ALA A 100 -1.17 7.85 10.31
N VAL A 101 -1.27 7.73 8.99
CA VAL A 101 -1.63 6.49 8.31
C VAL A 101 -0.65 6.18 7.20
N LEU A 102 -0.42 4.90 6.94
CA LEU A 102 0.49 4.43 5.90
C LEU A 102 -0.30 4.01 4.66
N ILE A 103 -0.13 4.77 3.57
CA ILE A 103 -0.52 4.35 2.23
C ILE A 103 0.62 3.50 1.66
N LEU A 104 0.58 2.21 1.93
CA LEU A 104 1.60 1.26 1.48
C LEU A 104 1.27 0.76 0.07
N LEU A 105 2.11 1.15 -0.90
CA LEU A 105 2.01 0.74 -2.29
C LEU A 105 2.97 -0.41 -2.60
N TYR A 106 2.58 -1.30 -3.50
CA TYR A 106 3.47 -2.33 -4.06
C TYR A 106 3.11 -2.59 -5.52
N ALA A 107 4.02 -3.17 -6.29
CA ALA A 107 3.78 -3.56 -7.68
C ALA A 107 3.21 -4.98 -7.73
N ASP A 108 2.14 -5.18 -8.49
CA ASP A 108 1.63 -6.53 -8.75
C ASP A 108 2.39 -7.25 -9.85
N ARG A 109 1.90 -8.43 -10.26
CA ARG A 109 2.49 -9.27 -11.32
C ARG A 109 2.48 -8.61 -12.71
N ARG A 110 1.80 -7.48 -12.89
CA ARG A 110 1.74 -6.70 -14.13
C ARG A 110 2.52 -5.40 -14.03
N GLY A 111 3.16 -5.17 -12.88
CA GLY A 111 3.83 -3.91 -12.58
C GLY A 111 2.85 -2.77 -12.27
N ASP A 112 1.56 -3.06 -12.08
CA ASP A 112 0.55 -2.08 -11.69
C ASP A 112 0.63 -1.83 -10.18
N LEU A 113 0.45 -0.58 -9.75
CA LEU A 113 0.45 -0.27 -8.31
C LEU A 113 -0.83 -0.77 -7.65
N ARG A 114 -0.65 -1.46 -6.53
CA ARG A 114 -1.70 -1.83 -5.59
C ARG A 114 -1.45 -1.17 -4.25
N VAL A 115 -2.53 -0.94 -3.50
CA VAL A 115 -2.48 -0.36 -2.14
C VAL A 115 -2.92 -1.40 -1.12
N VAL A 116 -2.23 -1.48 0.02
CA VAL A 116 -2.59 -2.34 1.15
C VAL A 116 -3.60 -1.63 2.07
N ILE A 117 -4.66 -2.32 2.45
CA ILE A 117 -5.76 -1.83 3.28
C ILE A 117 -6.06 -2.89 4.36
N THR A 118 -6.32 -2.44 5.59
CA THR A 118 -6.70 -3.30 6.71
C THR A 118 -8.20 -3.20 6.98
N MET A 119 -8.78 -4.28 7.48
CA MET A 119 -10.12 -4.29 8.06
C MET A 119 -9.98 -4.30 9.57
N ARG A 120 -10.56 -3.29 10.24
CA ARG A 120 -10.49 -3.16 11.70
C ARG A 120 -11.28 -4.28 12.38
N ALA A 121 -10.72 -4.83 13.46
CA ALA A 121 -11.40 -5.87 14.24
C ALA A 121 -12.75 -5.40 14.78
N ALA A 122 -13.75 -6.28 14.74
CA ALA A 122 -15.11 -6.01 15.22
C ALA A 122 -15.13 -5.56 16.69
N SER A 123 -14.23 -6.11 17.51
CA SER A 123 -14.13 -5.83 18.95
C SER A 123 -13.63 -4.43 19.33
N LEU A 124 -13.30 -3.57 18.37
CA LEU A 124 -12.81 -2.21 18.65
C LEU A 124 -13.95 -1.25 18.96
N ARG A 125 -13.74 -0.39 19.97
CA ARG A 125 -14.74 0.59 20.45
C ARG A 125 -15.17 1.64 19.41
N SER A 126 -14.46 1.75 18.29
CA SER A 126 -14.74 2.72 17.22
C SER A 126 -14.34 2.18 15.85
N PHE A 127 -15.19 2.41 14.84
CA PHE A 127 -14.96 2.04 13.44
C PHE A 127 -14.70 0.53 13.23
N SER A 128 -15.38 -0.31 14.02
CA SER A 128 -15.35 -1.76 13.86
C SER A 128 -15.80 -2.18 12.45
N GLY A 129 -15.08 -3.13 11.84
CA GLY A 129 -15.39 -3.62 10.50
C GLY A 129 -15.12 -2.62 9.36
N HIS A 130 -14.58 -1.43 9.63
CA HIS A 130 -14.28 -0.47 8.57
C HIS A 130 -12.90 -0.74 7.93
N ALA A 131 -12.84 -0.56 6.62
CA ALA A 131 -11.58 -0.51 5.90
C ALA A 131 -10.79 0.77 6.23
N ALA A 132 -9.54 0.60 6.62
CA ALA A 132 -8.62 1.67 6.97
C ALA A 132 -7.21 1.37 6.47
N PHE A 133 -6.37 2.39 6.40
CA PHE A 133 -4.94 2.18 6.30
C PHE A 133 -4.38 1.76 7.66
N PRO A 134 -3.24 1.03 7.70
CA PRO A 134 -2.48 0.90 8.92
C PRO A 134 -2.13 2.28 9.48
N GLY A 135 -2.39 2.52 10.75
CA GLY A 135 -2.16 3.84 11.33
C GLY A 135 -2.95 4.12 12.59
N GLY A 136 -2.52 5.16 13.30
CA GLY A 136 -3.04 5.47 14.62
C GLY A 136 -2.55 6.81 15.12
N LYS A 137 -2.62 7.00 16.45
CA LYS A 137 -2.32 8.28 17.10
C LYS A 137 -0.84 8.40 17.38
N ALA A 138 -0.36 9.63 17.51
CA ALA A 138 0.97 9.85 18.06
C ALA A 138 0.99 9.46 19.56
N ASP A 139 2.06 8.80 19.99
CA ASP A 139 2.36 8.54 21.39
C ASP A 139 2.87 9.82 22.06
N ASP A 140 3.66 10.62 21.34
CA ASP A 140 4.20 11.90 21.79
C ASP A 140 4.25 12.97 20.68
N THR A 141 4.68 14.18 21.03
CA THR A 141 4.72 15.33 20.09
C THR A 141 5.97 15.37 19.21
N GLU A 142 6.98 14.56 19.50
CA GLU A 142 8.24 14.53 18.78
C GLU A 142 8.22 13.52 17.62
N GLU A 143 7.28 12.56 17.65
CA GLU A 143 7.08 11.65 16.53
C GLU A 143 6.70 12.39 15.24
N THR A 144 7.48 12.14 14.19
CA THR A 144 7.13 12.56 12.82
C THR A 144 5.95 11.72 12.30
N PRO A 145 5.14 12.25 11.36
CA PRO A 145 4.06 11.47 10.75
C PRO A 145 4.48 10.09 10.21
N CYS A 146 5.67 10.00 9.60
CA CYS A 146 6.19 8.75 9.06
C CYS A 146 6.55 7.75 10.17
N GLN A 147 7.12 8.21 11.29
CA GLN A 147 7.40 7.36 12.44
C GLN A 147 6.11 6.79 13.04
N ILE A 148 5.08 7.63 13.22
CA ILE A 148 3.76 7.20 13.69
C ILE A 148 3.19 6.12 12.76
N ALA A 149 3.12 6.42 11.45
CA ALA A 149 2.54 5.50 10.47
C ALA A 149 3.30 4.16 10.38
N ARG A 150 4.64 4.17 10.46
CA ARG A 150 5.44 2.95 10.46
C ARG A 150 5.29 2.15 11.76
N ARG A 151 5.20 2.82 12.93
CA ARG A 151 5.03 2.14 14.23
C ARG A 151 3.71 1.40 14.26
N GLU A 152 2.64 2.08 13.87
CA GLU A 152 1.29 1.51 13.80
C GLU A 152 1.21 0.38 12.76
N ALA A 153 1.85 0.53 11.60
CA ALA A 153 1.92 -0.57 10.62
C ALA A 153 2.72 -1.78 11.13
N TRP A 154 3.72 -1.58 11.99
CA TRP A 154 4.44 -2.66 12.64
C TRP A 154 3.56 -3.40 13.65
N GLU A 155 2.80 -2.67 14.46
CA GLU A 155 1.87 -3.22 15.45
C GLU A 155 0.70 -3.97 14.80
N GLU A 156 0.07 -3.38 13.79
CA GLU A 156 -1.16 -3.89 13.18
C GLU A 156 -0.91 -5.05 12.20
N ILE A 157 0.09 -4.93 11.31
CA ILE A 157 0.32 -5.88 10.21
C ILE A 157 1.71 -6.53 10.22
N GLY A 158 2.56 -6.19 11.20
CA GLY A 158 3.90 -6.76 11.34
C GLY A 158 4.94 -6.18 10.37
N LEU A 159 4.67 -5.05 9.72
CA LEU A 159 5.59 -4.37 8.80
C LEU A 159 6.81 -3.84 9.61
N PRO A 160 8.03 -4.40 9.49
CA PRO A 160 9.14 -4.00 10.34
C PRO A 160 9.46 -2.50 10.27
N MET A 161 9.75 -1.89 11.43
CA MET A 161 10.17 -0.49 11.54
C MET A 161 11.53 -0.20 10.90
N ASP A 162 12.44 -1.15 11.01
CA ASP A 162 13.82 -1.04 10.54
C ASP A 162 13.96 -1.83 9.24
N ASP A 163 14.41 -1.16 8.19
CA ASP A 163 14.56 -1.77 6.87
C ASP A 163 15.61 -2.90 6.89
N ASN A 164 16.56 -2.91 7.84
CA ASN A 164 17.49 -4.03 8.00
C ASN A 164 16.84 -5.31 8.56
N LYS A 165 15.63 -5.18 9.12
CA LYS A 165 14.82 -6.31 9.62
C LYS A 165 13.83 -6.82 8.57
N LEU A 166 13.73 -6.15 7.42
CA LEU A 166 12.99 -6.70 6.29
C LEU A 166 13.77 -7.89 5.73
N PRO A 167 13.10 -9.02 5.46
CA PRO A 167 13.76 -10.11 4.75
C PRO A 167 14.16 -9.63 3.35
N LYS A 168 15.35 -10.00 2.87
CA LYS A 168 15.69 -9.79 1.46
C LYS A 168 14.70 -10.58 0.59
N PRO A 169 14.28 -10.04 -0.56
CA PRO A 169 14.77 -8.83 -1.25
C PRO A 169 13.98 -7.55 -0.92
N PHE A 170 13.14 -7.54 0.10
CA PHE A 170 12.20 -6.43 0.34
C PHE A 170 12.90 -5.17 0.87
N ARG A 171 12.39 -4.03 0.43
CA ARG A 171 12.73 -2.69 0.90
C ARG A 171 11.49 -1.82 0.92
N ILE A 172 11.48 -0.85 1.83
CA ILE A 172 10.41 0.14 1.90
C ILE A 172 11.02 1.52 1.65
N GLU A 173 10.58 2.16 0.57
CA GLU A 173 10.94 3.53 0.25
C GLU A 173 9.84 4.47 0.76
N HIS A 174 10.16 5.37 1.69
CA HIS A 174 9.25 6.48 2.00
C HIS A 174 9.27 7.50 0.86
N LEU A 175 8.10 7.80 0.29
CA LEU A 175 7.99 8.70 -0.86
C LEU A 175 7.68 10.13 -0.44
N CYS A 176 6.55 10.33 0.26
CA CYS A 176 6.11 11.66 0.69
C CYS A 176 5.00 11.57 1.76
N CYS A 177 4.72 12.70 2.41
CA CYS A 177 3.50 12.91 3.18
C CYS A 177 2.50 13.71 2.35
N LEU A 178 1.20 13.42 2.49
CA LEU A 178 0.12 14.15 1.83
C LEU A 178 -0.50 15.21 2.76
N PRO A 179 -1.30 16.14 2.20
CA PRO A 179 -2.09 17.07 3.00
C PRO A 179 -2.96 16.34 4.04
N PRO A 180 -3.12 16.90 5.26
CA PRO A 180 -3.83 16.24 6.34
C PRO A 180 -5.34 16.19 6.12
N SER A 181 -5.99 15.20 6.71
CA SER A 181 -7.46 15.12 6.81
C SER A 181 -7.93 15.30 8.25
N LEU A 182 -9.19 15.71 8.43
CA LEU A 182 -9.82 15.87 9.75
C LEU A 182 -10.83 14.75 10.01
N ALA A 183 -10.51 13.87 10.96
CA ALA A 183 -11.46 12.88 11.44
C ALA A 183 -12.61 13.53 12.24
N ARG A 184 -13.75 12.84 12.31
CA ARG A 184 -14.92 13.32 13.10
C ARG A 184 -14.64 13.50 14.59
N THR A 185 -13.65 12.78 15.10
CA THR A 185 -13.15 12.85 16.49
C THR A 185 -12.15 14.00 16.71
N HIS A 186 -11.97 14.86 15.69
CA HIS A 186 -10.99 15.94 15.64
C HIS A 186 -9.53 15.45 15.71
N LEU A 187 -9.25 14.24 15.21
CA LEU A 187 -7.88 13.83 14.92
C LEU A 187 -7.47 14.43 13.58
N VAL A 188 -6.31 15.08 13.57
CA VAL A 188 -5.64 15.53 12.35
C VAL A 188 -4.77 14.37 11.88
N VAL A 189 -5.14 13.79 10.74
CA VAL A 189 -4.52 12.57 10.22
C VAL A 189 -3.61 12.91 9.05
N ARG A 190 -2.33 12.56 9.14
CA ARG A 190 -1.33 12.73 8.09
C ARG A 190 -1.15 11.43 7.28
N PRO A 191 -1.52 11.40 5.99
CA PRO A 191 -1.22 10.25 5.15
C PRO A 191 0.26 10.25 4.75
N CYS A 192 0.93 9.12 4.94
CA CYS A 192 2.33 8.90 4.54
C CYS A 192 2.35 7.83 3.45
N VAL A 193 2.93 8.14 2.29
CA VAL A 193 3.03 7.21 1.17
C VAL A 193 4.38 6.52 1.21
N ALA A 194 4.37 5.19 1.16
CA ALA A 194 5.57 4.37 1.05
C ALA A 194 5.40 3.32 -0.04
N PHE A 195 6.51 2.93 -0.66
CA PHE A 195 6.56 1.88 -1.67
C PHE A 195 7.34 0.68 -1.15
N LEU A 196 6.65 -0.46 -1.02
CA LEU A 196 7.26 -1.76 -0.76
C LEU A 196 7.66 -2.38 -2.10
N HIS A 197 8.95 -2.65 -2.24
CA HIS A 197 9.49 -3.28 -3.43
C HIS A 197 10.48 -4.38 -3.10
N ALA A 198 10.55 -5.37 -3.98
CA ALA A 198 11.59 -6.39 -3.98
C ALA A 198 12.67 -5.97 -4.99
N ASP A 199 13.94 -5.97 -4.58
CA ASP A 199 15.06 -5.86 -5.51
C ASP A 199 14.99 -7.00 -6.55
N GLN A 200 15.37 -6.71 -7.81
CA GLN A 200 15.40 -7.74 -8.84
C GLN A 200 16.39 -8.84 -8.47
N ARG A 201 15.90 -10.08 -8.50
CA ARG A 201 16.75 -11.27 -8.41
C ARG A 201 17.57 -11.40 -9.67
N THR A 202 18.84 -11.68 -9.52
CA THR A 202 19.62 -12.20 -10.66
C THR A 202 19.16 -13.63 -10.95
N PRO A 203 19.17 -14.10 -12.22
CA PRO A 203 18.73 -15.45 -12.58
C PRO A 203 19.43 -16.58 -11.78
N ASP A 204 20.65 -16.33 -11.32
CA ASP A 204 21.45 -17.29 -10.54
C ASP A 204 21.12 -17.32 -9.03
N GLU A 205 20.24 -16.45 -8.52
CA GLU A 205 19.89 -16.40 -7.09
C GLU A 205 18.83 -17.46 -6.74
N PRO A 206 19.10 -18.34 -5.74
CA PRO A 206 18.18 -19.40 -5.36
C PRO A 206 16.83 -18.85 -4.91
N LEU A 207 15.72 -19.50 -5.27
CA LEU A 207 14.34 -19.11 -4.88
C LEU A 207 14.27 -18.83 -3.37
N PRO A 208 13.50 -17.80 -2.93
CA PRO A 208 13.48 -17.46 -1.53
C PRO A 208 12.87 -18.63 -0.77
N THR A 209 13.51 -19.02 0.32
CA THR A 209 12.91 -20.02 1.20
C THR A 209 11.64 -19.44 1.82
N VAL A 210 10.71 -20.30 2.23
CA VAL A 210 9.44 -19.89 2.86
C VAL A 210 9.66 -19.01 4.11
N GLU A 211 10.84 -19.10 4.73
CA GLU A 211 11.28 -18.27 5.88
C GLU A 211 11.70 -16.85 5.48
N GLU A 212 12.02 -16.60 4.21
CA GLU A 212 12.37 -15.30 3.62
C GLU A 212 11.15 -14.55 3.06
N THR A 213 9.95 -15.16 3.13
CA THR A 213 8.70 -14.46 2.84
C THR A 213 8.33 -13.51 3.99
N MET A 214 7.87 -12.30 3.65
CA MET A 214 7.54 -11.27 4.62
C MET A 214 6.19 -11.56 5.30
N ARG A 215 6.10 -12.66 6.06
CA ARG A 215 4.82 -13.13 6.60
C ARG A 215 4.11 -12.04 7.42
N PRO A 216 2.90 -11.60 7.00
CA PRO A 216 2.11 -10.66 7.78
C PRO A 216 1.85 -11.24 9.15
N ARG A 217 2.07 -10.44 10.19
CA ARG A 217 1.68 -10.80 11.55
C ARG A 217 0.59 -9.83 11.95
N LEU A 218 -0.65 -10.24 11.70
CA LEU A 218 -1.80 -9.44 12.06
C LEU A 218 -2.02 -9.52 13.57
N ASP A 219 -2.14 -8.38 14.24
CA ASP A 219 -2.72 -8.37 15.58
C ASP A 219 -4.25 -8.53 15.45
N ALA A 220 -4.76 -9.73 15.74
CA ALA A 220 -6.18 -10.03 15.67
C ALA A 220 -7.05 -9.18 16.62
N ARG A 221 -6.46 -8.45 17.57
CA ARG A 221 -7.19 -7.47 18.41
C ARG A 221 -7.52 -6.19 17.66
N GLU A 222 -6.74 -5.86 16.63
CA GLU A 222 -6.81 -4.59 15.92
C GLU A 222 -7.20 -4.77 14.44
N VAL A 223 -6.72 -5.85 13.81
CA VAL A 223 -6.91 -6.15 12.39
C VAL A 223 -7.60 -7.51 12.22
N ALA A 224 -8.78 -7.50 11.61
CA ALA A 224 -9.50 -8.71 11.21
C ALA A 224 -8.99 -9.29 9.87
N ALA A 225 -8.60 -8.44 8.93
CA ALA A 225 -8.10 -8.88 7.63
C ALA A 225 -7.20 -7.82 7.00
N VAL A 226 -6.37 -8.25 6.04
CA VAL A 226 -5.62 -7.36 5.17
C VAL A 226 -5.95 -7.70 3.73
N PHE A 227 -6.29 -6.68 2.97
CA PHE A 227 -6.57 -6.78 1.55
C PHE A 227 -5.79 -5.75 0.75
N SER A 228 -5.87 -5.86 -0.57
CA SER A 228 -5.27 -4.90 -1.48
C SER A 228 -6.19 -4.57 -2.63
N ALA A 229 -6.06 -3.34 -3.13
CA ALA A 229 -6.86 -2.82 -4.23
C ALA A 229 -5.98 -2.28 -5.36
N PRO A 230 -6.39 -2.36 -6.64
CA PRO A 230 -5.69 -1.69 -7.74
C PRO A 230 -5.71 -0.17 -7.51
N PHE A 231 -4.54 0.43 -7.31
CA PHE A 231 -4.44 1.82 -6.86
C PHE A 231 -4.98 2.82 -7.89
N TYR A 232 -4.75 2.56 -9.19
CA TYR A 232 -5.28 3.39 -10.27
C TYR A 232 -6.82 3.42 -10.31
N ASN A 233 -7.48 2.34 -9.88
CA ASN A 233 -8.93 2.21 -9.97
C ASN A 233 -9.69 3.21 -9.06
N PHE A 234 -9.02 3.81 -8.07
CA PHE A 234 -9.62 4.87 -7.24
C PHE A 234 -9.86 6.19 -8.00
N LEU A 235 -9.41 6.31 -9.26
CA LEU A 235 -9.79 7.40 -10.17
C LEU A 235 -10.99 7.05 -11.06
N LYS A 236 -11.48 5.81 -11.02
CA LYS A 236 -12.47 5.28 -11.96
C LYS A 236 -13.82 5.07 -11.29
N ASN A 237 -14.90 5.36 -12.01
CA ASN A 237 -16.26 5.18 -11.48
C ASN A 237 -16.80 3.74 -11.63
N GLN A 238 -16.05 2.89 -12.32
CA GLN A 238 -16.36 1.48 -12.57
C GLN A 238 -15.12 0.62 -12.34
N ASP A 239 -15.31 -0.69 -12.16
CA ASP A 239 -14.20 -1.62 -12.07
C ASP A 239 -13.36 -1.58 -13.35
N LEU A 240 -12.03 -1.55 -13.21
CA LEU A 240 -11.16 -1.87 -14.34
C LEU A 240 -11.41 -3.33 -14.78
N PRO A 241 -11.25 -3.64 -16.07
CA PRO A 241 -11.38 -5.01 -16.55
C PRO A 241 -10.46 -5.96 -15.76
N PRO A 242 -10.98 -7.12 -15.30
CA PRO A 242 -10.16 -8.10 -14.59
C PRO A 242 -9.04 -8.63 -15.49
N ALA A 243 -8.00 -9.18 -14.87
CA ALA A 243 -6.94 -9.84 -15.64
C ALA A 243 -7.50 -11.04 -16.42
N PRO A 244 -6.87 -11.45 -17.54
CA PRO A 244 -7.29 -12.65 -18.27
C PRO A 244 -7.36 -13.87 -17.35
N GLY A 245 -8.53 -14.51 -17.28
CA GLY A 245 -8.77 -15.68 -16.42
C GLY A 245 -9.31 -15.35 -15.02
N GLU A 246 -9.42 -14.07 -14.66
CA GLU A 246 -10.08 -13.62 -13.43
C GLU A 246 -11.52 -13.17 -13.71
N SER A 247 -12.39 -13.39 -12.74
CA SER A 247 -13.75 -12.83 -12.71
C SER A 247 -13.92 -11.93 -11.50
N LEU A 248 -14.65 -10.84 -11.68
CA LEU A 248 -15.02 -9.98 -10.56
C LEU A 248 -16.28 -10.52 -9.87
N PRO A 249 -16.39 -10.41 -8.54
CA PRO A 249 -17.63 -10.65 -7.84
C PRO A 249 -18.73 -9.69 -8.32
N GLU A 250 -20.00 -10.10 -8.16
CA GLU A 250 -21.15 -9.25 -8.46
C GLU A 250 -21.11 -7.93 -7.67
N GLY A 251 -21.80 -6.90 -8.17
CA GLY A 251 -21.83 -5.57 -7.58
C GLY A 251 -21.17 -4.49 -8.45
N HIS A 252 -21.18 -3.26 -7.96
CA HIS A 252 -20.56 -2.10 -8.60
C HIS A 252 -19.30 -1.66 -7.86
N TRP A 253 -18.44 -0.86 -8.50
CA TRP A 253 -17.20 -0.37 -7.90
C TRP A 253 -17.40 0.86 -7.02
N TYR A 254 -18.22 1.82 -7.44
CA TYR A 254 -18.23 3.15 -6.82
C TYR A 254 -19.62 3.78 -6.75
N ASP A 255 -19.90 4.41 -5.61
CA ASP A 255 -20.87 5.49 -5.51
C ASP A 255 -20.37 6.59 -4.56
N GLY A 256 -21.09 7.71 -4.51
CA GLY A 256 -20.71 8.82 -3.64
C GLY A 256 -21.78 9.88 -3.58
N PHE A 257 -21.62 10.79 -2.60
CA PHE A 257 -22.53 11.89 -2.39
C PHE A 257 -21.83 13.08 -1.74
N TRP A 258 -22.40 14.27 -1.92
CA TRP A 258 -21.92 15.47 -1.24
C TRP A 258 -22.47 15.54 0.19
N HIS A 259 -21.58 15.85 1.14
CA HIS A 259 -21.91 16.09 2.53
C HIS A 259 -21.41 17.48 2.94
N SER A 260 -22.07 18.11 3.91
CA SER A 260 -21.54 19.32 4.54
C SER A 260 -20.77 18.93 5.80
N TRP A 261 -19.47 19.24 5.84
CA TRP A 261 -18.61 18.97 6.99
C TRP A 261 -18.01 20.28 7.49
N LYS A 262 -18.44 20.71 8.69
CA LYS A 262 -18.08 22.03 9.26
C LYS A 262 -18.31 23.18 8.28
N ASP A 263 -19.45 23.16 7.60
CA ASP A 263 -19.89 24.13 6.58
C ASP A 263 -19.07 24.14 5.27
N TYR A 264 -18.16 23.17 5.08
CA TYR A 264 -17.49 22.95 3.81
C TYR A 264 -18.14 21.80 3.03
N PRO A 265 -18.26 21.90 1.70
CA PRO A 265 -18.65 20.78 0.86
C PRO A 265 -17.56 19.70 0.91
N TRP A 266 -17.96 18.49 1.26
CA TRP A 266 -17.06 17.36 1.40
C TRP A 266 -17.63 16.15 0.66
N ARG A 267 -16.91 15.69 -0.35
CA ARG A 267 -17.32 14.56 -1.17
C ARG A 267 -17.05 13.26 -0.43
N VAL A 268 -18.12 12.54 -0.11
CA VAL A 268 -18.05 11.17 0.38
C VAL A 268 -17.88 10.24 -0.81
N HIS A 269 -16.82 9.45 -0.77
CA HIS A 269 -16.55 8.36 -1.73
C HIS A 269 -16.83 7.02 -1.04
N ASN A 270 -17.53 6.13 -1.74
CA ASN A 270 -17.73 4.74 -1.35
C ASN A 270 -17.20 3.85 -2.47
N PHE A 271 -16.18 3.06 -2.19
CA PHE A 271 -15.63 2.07 -3.11
C PHE A 271 -15.93 0.67 -2.58
N TYR A 272 -16.35 -0.24 -3.45
CA TYR A 272 -16.69 -1.62 -3.12
C TYR A 272 -15.66 -2.53 -3.77
N VAL A 273 -14.57 -2.75 -3.03
CA VAL A 273 -13.34 -3.37 -3.53
C VAL A 273 -13.47 -4.89 -3.58
N PRO A 274 -13.27 -5.53 -4.74
CA PRO A 274 -13.23 -6.99 -4.87
C PRO A 274 -12.12 -7.63 -4.01
N VAL A 275 -12.46 -8.72 -3.32
CA VAL A 275 -11.55 -9.43 -2.42
C VAL A 275 -11.34 -10.84 -2.93
N ASN A 276 -10.37 -11.03 -3.81
CA ASN A 276 -10.02 -12.36 -4.31
C ASN A 276 -8.84 -12.93 -3.47
N ASN A 277 -9.01 -14.12 -2.89
CA ASN A 277 -7.94 -14.96 -2.30
C ASN A 277 -7.07 -14.36 -1.16
N GLN A 278 -7.65 -13.60 -0.22
CA GLN A 278 -6.91 -13.04 0.92
C GLN A 278 -7.18 -13.73 2.25
N THR A 279 -6.18 -13.69 3.14
CA THR A 279 -6.25 -14.30 4.47
C THR A 279 -7.05 -13.41 5.42
N VAL A 280 -8.23 -13.88 5.83
CA VAL A 280 -9.05 -13.28 6.89
C VAL A 280 -8.69 -13.96 8.21
N SER A 281 -8.14 -13.21 9.16
CA SER A 281 -7.88 -13.67 10.52
C SER A 281 -9.11 -13.42 11.41
N LYS A 282 -9.98 -14.42 11.57
CA LYS A 282 -11.20 -14.29 12.38
C LYS A 282 -10.87 -14.37 13.89
N PRO A 283 -11.17 -13.34 14.71
CA PRO A 283 -11.11 -13.46 16.16
C PRO A 283 -12.23 -14.39 16.69
N ARG A 284 -11.96 -15.06 17.81
CA ARG A 284 -12.89 -16.05 18.42
C ARG A 284 -14.03 -15.32 19.13
N ARG A 285 -15.27 -15.55 18.67
CA ARG A 285 -16.52 -14.87 19.08
C ARG A 285 -16.75 -14.81 20.59
N GLY A 286 -17.16 -13.64 21.09
CA GLY A 286 -17.62 -13.45 22.47
C GLY A 286 -18.40 -12.14 22.71
N SER A 287 -19.70 -12.29 22.95
CA SER A 287 -20.67 -11.36 23.57
C SER A 287 -21.52 -10.44 22.68
N THR A 288 -22.70 -10.11 23.24
CA THR A 288 -24.00 -10.04 22.57
C THR A 288 -24.43 -8.60 22.26
N GLN A 289 -23.68 -7.88 21.42
CA GLN A 289 -24.07 -6.49 21.07
C GLN A 289 -23.56 -5.98 19.71
N GLU A 290 -23.72 -6.72 18.60
CA GLU A 290 -23.17 -6.31 17.28
C GLU A 290 -24.10 -6.48 16.06
N ASN A 291 -25.42 -6.35 16.21
CA ASN A 291 -26.41 -6.68 15.14
C ASN A 291 -26.37 -5.91 13.80
N LEU A 292 -25.57 -4.83 13.63
CA LEU A 292 -25.52 -4.05 12.36
C LEU A 292 -24.18 -4.17 11.64
N ALA A 293 -23.07 -4.15 12.38
CA ALA A 293 -21.75 -4.46 11.82
C ALA A 293 -21.69 -5.94 11.40
N GLU A 294 -22.26 -6.85 12.20
CA GLU A 294 -22.39 -8.27 11.82
C GLU A 294 -23.19 -8.46 10.54
N LYS A 295 -24.28 -7.70 10.34
CA LYS A 295 -25.08 -7.78 9.10
C LYS A 295 -24.35 -7.25 7.88
N LEU A 296 -23.64 -6.12 8.01
CA LEU A 296 -22.86 -5.53 6.93
C LEU A 296 -21.65 -6.41 6.59
N GLU A 297 -20.99 -6.99 7.59
CA GLU A 297 -19.90 -7.97 7.39
C GLU A 297 -20.42 -9.25 6.73
N GLU A 298 -21.57 -9.80 7.15
CA GLU A 298 -22.18 -10.98 6.53
C GLU A 298 -22.65 -10.70 5.08
N GLU A 299 -23.17 -9.51 4.79
CA GLU A 299 -23.55 -9.09 3.43
C GLU A 299 -22.33 -8.81 2.53
N GLU A 300 -21.30 -8.11 3.03
CA GLU A 300 -20.05 -7.84 2.29
C GLU A 300 -19.25 -9.13 2.02
N GLU A 301 -19.19 -10.04 3.01
CA GLU A 301 -18.54 -11.36 2.88
C GLU A 301 -19.32 -12.29 1.93
N ALA A 302 -20.66 -12.16 1.85
CA ALA A 302 -21.48 -12.90 0.88
C ALA A 302 -21.34 -12.38 -0.56
N VAL A 303 -21.07 -11.09 -0.75
CA VAL A 303 -20.90 -10.46 -2.07
C VAL A 303 -19.43 -10.48 -2.55
N GLY A 304 -18.46 -10.70 -1.67
CA GLY A 304 -17.04 -10.77 -2.02
C GLY A 304 -16.40 -9.41 -2.28
N ARG A 305 -17.00 -8.33 -1.75
CA ARG A 305 -16.51 -6.94 -1.89
C ARG A 305 -16.49 -6.26 -0.52
N PHE A 306 -15.38 -5.58 -0.19
CA PHE A 306 -15.28 -4.75 1.02
C PHE A 306 -15.50 -3.28 0.71
N LYS A 307 -16.22 -2.59 1.60
CA LYS A 307 -16.47 -1.16 1.46
C LYS A 307 -15.33 -0.31 2.02
N VAL A 308 -14.65 0.42 1.15
CA VAL A 308 -13.69 1.49 1.48
C VAL A 308 -14.38 2.83 1.32
N TRP A 309 -14.56 3.56 2.41
CA TRP A 309 -15.36 4.79 2.37
C TRP A 309 -14.83 5.89 3.29
N GLY A 310 -15.47 7.08 3.20
CA GLY A 310 -15.18 8.20 4.08
C GLY A 310 -13.75 8.71 3.92
N MET A 311 -13.09 9.01 5.04
CA MET A 311 -11.76 9.63 5.05
C MET A 311 -10.72 8.77 4.32
N THR A 312 -10.75 7.44 4.50
CA THR A 312 -9.86 6.49 3.81
C THR A 312 -10.02 6.59 2.29
N ALA A 313 -11.26 6.54 1.81
CA ALA A 313 -11.56 6.65 0.37
C ALA A 313 -11.16 8.01 -0.21
N ARG A 314 -11.38 9.10 0.54
CA ARG A 314 -10.94 10.43 0.11
C ARG A 314 -9.41 10.51 -0.01
N MET A 315 -8.68 10.01 0.97
CA MET A 315 -7.21 9.94 0.91
C MET A 315 -6.71 9.12 -0.28
N LEU A 316 -7.40 8.02 -0.63
CA LEU A 316 -7.07 7.21 -1.80
C LEU A 316 -7.25 7.98 -3.11
N VAL A 317 -8.35 8.72 -3.25
CA VAL A 317 -8.60 9.59 -4.41
C VAL A 317 -7.52 10.67 -4.52
N ASP A 318 -7.24 11.39 -3.42
CA ASP A 318 -6.22 12.44 -3.40
C ASP A 318 -4.82 11.89 -3.74
N ALA A 319 -4.45 10.75 -3.15
CA ALA A 319 -3.19 10.09 -3.42
C ALA A 319 -3.10 9.63 -4.89
N ALA A 320 -4.14 9.03 -5.44
CA ALA A 320 -4.16 8.56 -6.83
C ALA A 320 -4.09 9.73 -7.82
N ARG A 321 -4.77 10.85 -7.53
CA ARG A 321 -4.69 12.08 -8.34
C ARG A 321 -3.26 12.60 -8.41
N ILE A 322 -2.55 12.64 -7.28
CA ILE A 322 -1.14 13.06 -7.23
C ILE A 322 -0.25 12.07 -7.99
N ALA A 323 -0.46 10.77 -7.78
CA ALA A 323 0.34 9.72 -8.40
C ALA A 323 0.19 9.73 -9.92
N TYR A 324 -1.03 9.72 -10.44
CA TYR A 324 -1.27 9.57 -11.87
C TYR A 324 -1.36 10.91 -12.61
N ALA A 325 -1.41 12.03 -11.89
CA ALA A 325 -1.63 13.37 -12.44
C ALA A 325 -2.87 13.43 -13.34
N GLU A 326 -3.95 12.79 -12.86
CA GLU A 326 -5.22 12.64 -13.55
C GLU A 326 -6.35 12.97 -12.55
N ASP A 327 -7.36 13.72 -12.97
CA ASP A 327 -8.56 13.94 -12.17
C ASP A 327 -9.49 12.72 -12.27
N PRO A 328 -10.19 12.38 -11.17
CA PRO A 328 -11.06 11.22 -11.15
C PRO A 328 -12.28 11.42 -12.06
N GLU A 329 -12.79 10.31 -12.60
CA GLU A 329 -14.00 10.28 -13.42
C GLU A 329 -15.27 10.61 -12.63
N MET A 330 -15.23 10.45 -11.31
CA MET A 330 -16.32 10.82 -10.41
C MET A 330 -16.19 12.25 -9.88
N GLU A 331 -17.30 12.79 -9.38
CA GLU A 331 -17.29 14.03 -8.59
C GLU A 331 -16.32 13.89 -7.41
N HIS A 332 -15.58 14.97 -7.15
CA HIS A 332 -14.55 15.05 -6.13
C HIS A 332 -14.40 16.51 -5.68
N ASN A 333 -13.70 16.71 -4.57
CA ASN A 333 -13.27 18.04 -4.15
C ASN A 333 -12.01 18.46 -4.93
N ASP A 334 -11.94 19.72 -5.34
CA ASP A 334 -10.80 20.24 -6.10
C ASP A 334 -9.49 20.17 -5.31
N ASN A 335 -9.55 20.45 -4.00
CA ASN A 335 -8.41 20.48 -3.10
C ASN A 335 -8.02 19.10 -2.55
N TYR A 336 -6.74 18.94 -2.22
CA TYR A 336 -6.25 17.78 -1.48
C TYR A 336 -6.35 18.01 0.03
N GLY A 337 -6.74 16.98 0.77
CA GLY A 337 -6.91 17.04 2.22
C GLY A 337 -7.95 18.06 2.68
N ASP A 338 -7.92 18.33 3.99
CA ASP A 338 -8.95 19.09 4.70
C ASP A 338 -8.36 20.36 5.37
N GLU A 339 -7.27 20.94 4.86
CA GLU A 339 -6.55 22.03 5.54
C GLU A 339 -7.44 23.21 5.95
N ALA A 340 -8.36 23.66 5.08
CA ALA A 340 -9.30 24.73 5.39
C ALA A 340 -10.28 24.35 6.53
N ILE A 341 -10.74 23.10 6.53
CA ILE A 341 -11.63 22.56 7.56
C ILE A 341 -10.87 22.43 8.90
N ILE A 342 -9.60 22.01 8.85
CA ILE A 342 -8.74 21.89 10.03
C ILE A 342 -8.45 23.27 10.62
N ALA A 343 -8.11 24.25 9.79
CA ALA A 343 -7.91 25.63 10.23
C ALA A 343 -9.16 26.19 10.91
N HIS A 344 -10.34 25.96 10.31
CA HIS A 344 -11.59 26.36 10.93
C HIS A 344 -11.85 25.65 12.27
N ALA A 345 -11.51 24.36 12.39
CA ALA A 345 -11.59 23.64 13.66
C ALA A 345 -10.62 24.17 14.73
N ASP A 346 -9.42 24.60 14.33
CA ASP A 346 -8.44 25.25 15.22
C ASP A 346 -8.97 26.59 15.75
N GLU A 347 -9.54 27.42 14.87
CA GLU A 347 -10.15 28.72 15.22
C GLU A 347 -11.30 28.58 16.23
N LEU A 348 -12.09 27.51 16.11
CA LEU A 348 -13.15 27.18 17.07
C LEU A 348 -12.64 26.58 18.39
N GLY A 349 -11.33 26.31 18.49
CA GLY A 349 -10.69 25.72 19.66
C GLY A 349 -10.92 24.21 19.81
N ASP A 350 -11.47 23.52 18.80
CA ASP A 350 -11.77 22.07 18.86
C ASP A 350 -10.50 21.22 18.99
N LEU A 351 -9.38 21.72 18.47
CA LEU A 351 -8.08 21.04 18.44
C LEU A 351 -7.24 21.31 19.70
N SER A 352 -7.65 22.27 20.53
CA SER A 352 -6.94 22.64 21.77
C SER A 352 -7.20 21.66 22.91
N GLU A 353 -6.33 21.69 23.92
CA GLU A 353 -6.63 21.04 25.18
C GLU A 353 -7.61 21.86 26.01
N LYS A 354 -8.87 21.42 26.11
CA LYS A 354 -9.72 21.84 27.21
C LYS A 354 -9.05 21.36 28.49
N LYS A 355 -8.43 22.27 29.26
CA LYS A 355 -8.08 22.02 30.66
C LYS A 355 -9.34 21.46 31.33
N GLU A 356 -9.21 20.34 32.03
CA GLU A 356 -10.26 19.85 32.91
C GLU A 356 -10.40 20.81 34.11
N GLU A 357 -10.96 21.99 33.90
CA GLU A 357 -11.34 22.92 34.99
C GLU A 357 -12.72 22.54 35.58
N ARG A 358 -13.20 21.31 35.36
CA ARG A 358 -14.44 20.78 35.94
C ARG A 358 -14.18 19.64 36.90
N LYS A 359 -13.40 19.87 37.96
CA LYS A 359 -13.45 19.01 39.15
C LYS A 359 -13.13 19.68 40.48
N GLU A 360 -12.68 20.94 40.52
CA GLU A 360 -12.41 21.62 41.79
C GLU A 360 -13.53 22.59 42.24
N GLU A 361 -14.33 23.19 41.35
CA GLU A 361 -15.38 24.14 41.76
C GLU A 361 -16.60 23.50 42.46
N ASN A 362 -16.81 22.18 42.37
CA ASN A 362 -17.88 21.51 43.12
C ASN A 362 -17.44 20.97 44.49
N GLY A 363 -16.18 21.17 44.90
CA GLY A 363 -15.66 20.73 46.20
C GLY A 363 -15.80 21.75 47.33
N GLU A 364 -15.99 23.04 47.02
CA GLU A 364 -15.91 24.11 48.02
C GLU A 364 -17.28 24.67 48.44
N ALA A 365 -18.37 24.30 47.76
CA ALA A 365 -19.73 24.72 48.12
C ALA A 365 -20.43 23.83 49.19
N ALA A 366 -19.74 22.82 49.75
CA ALA A 366 -20.31 21.89 50.74
C ALA A 366 -19.79 22.06 52.18
N LYS A 367 -19.21 23.22 52.49
CA LYS A 367 -18.91 23.64 53.88
C LYS A 367 -19.16 25.14 54.05
N MET A 368 -20.42 25.52 54.20
CA MET A 368 -20.83 26.66 55.04
C MET A 368 -22.27 26.45 55.51
#